data_AF-A0AAN9F6T4-F1
#
_entry.id   AF-A0AAN9F6T4-F1
#
_cell.length_a   1.000
_cell.length_b   1.000
_cell.length_c   1.000
_cell.angle_alpha   90.00
_cell.angle_beta   90.00
_cell.angle_gamma   90.00
#
_symmetry.space_group_name_H-M   'P 1'
#
loop_
_entity.id
_entity.type
_entity.pdbx_description
1 polymer ?
#
loop_
_entity_poly.entity_id
_entity_poly.type
_entity_poly.pdbx_seq_one_letter_code
_entity_poly.pdbx_strand_id
1 'polypeptide(L)'
;MACWVCCLRWGGLLDDEDGQFLFAFAFKLRPCSIMHAELWGILVGMFLVPFSERGLRQHSTESEENTVNQFLTLATAMSSSIKLYDVFISFRGEDTRRNFTSHLHTALTEASIWTYTDDYLSKGHEVWPALCSAIENSHIAIVVFSRNYATSKWCLKELVKILECRKSRRLVVIPVFYRVDPSHIRKQTGSYGEAFAKHERGMHEKGNNNEEDVEKQVSGWKDALAEAANISGWDSSSRDYKNDSQLIKKIVKDVSEKRNLMSPYELEEEEDLIN
;
A
#
# COMPACT_ATOMS: atom_id res chain seq x y z
N MET A 1 -0.43 12.17 23.66
CA MET A 1 -1.21 10.93 23.51
C MET A 1 -0.43 10.04 22.57
N ALA A 2 0.14 8.94 23.08
CA ALA A 2 0.99 8.04 22.30
C ALA A 2 0.11 7.04 21.55
N CYS A 3 0.26 6.97 20.23
CA CYS A 3 -0.40 5.99 19.38
C CYS A 3 0.40 4.68 19.47
N TRP A 4 -0.17 3.66 20.11
CA TRP A 4 0.42 2.33 20.18
C TRP A 4 -0.10 1.51 19.00
N VAL A 5 0.77 1.10 18.08
CA VAL A 5 0.43 0.12 17.04
C VAL A 5 0.68 -1.28 17.60
N CYS A 6 -0.40 -2.04 17.84
CA CYS A 6 -0.32 -3.45 18.21
C CYS A 6 -0.11 -4.31 16.94
N CYS A 7 1.07 -4.93 16.80
CA CYS A 7 1.21 -6.09 15.93
C CYS A 7 0.96 -7.37 16.76
N LEU A 8 -0.17 -8.03 16.54
CA LEU A 8 -0.46 -9.35 17.08
C LEU A 8 0.36 -10.40 16.32
N ARG A 9 1.14 -11.22 17.03
CA ARG A 9 1.71 -12.46 16.50
C ARG A 9 1.16 -13.62 17.30
N TRP A 10 0.56 -14.58 16.61
CA TRP A 10 -0.03 -15.79 17.21
C TRP A 10 0.99 -16.53 18.08
N GLY A 11 0.71 -16.64 19.38
CA GLY A 11 1.38 -17.54 20.32
C GLY A 11 0.51 -18.77 20.53
N GLY A 12 1.07 -19.96 20.40
CA GLY A 12 0.33 -21.22 20.44
C GLY A 12 -0.35 -21.52 21.78
N LEU A 13 -1.20 -22.56 21.73
CA LEU A 13 -1.96 -23.13 22.84
C LEU A 13 -1.00 -23.75 23.87
N LEU A 14 -1.17 -23.42 25.14
CA LEU A 14 -0.59 -24.19 26.25
C LEU A 14 -1.74 -24.91 26.95
N ASP A 15 -1.69 -26.24 26.94
CA ASP A 15 -2.61 -27.09 27.71
C ASP A 15 -2.17 -27.09 29.17
N ASP A 16 -3.12 -26.84 30.08
CA ASP A 16 -2.99 -27.12 31.50
C ASP A 16 -3.94 -28.27 31.88
N GLU A 17 -3.57 -29.08 32.87
CA GLU A 17 -4.24 -30.36 33.18
C GLU A 17 -5.69 -30.24 33.71
N ASP A 18 -6.22 -29.02 33.84
CA ASP A 18 -7.58 -28.73 34.31
C ASP A 18 -8.55 -28.23 33.20
N GLY A 19 -8.18 -28.37 31.92
CA GLY A 19 -9.12 -28.14 30.80
C GLY A 19 -9.50 -26.68 30.55
N GLN A 20 -8.70 -25.72 31.01
CA GLN A 20 -8.87 -24.30 30.73
C GLN A 20 -7.93 -23.85 29.59
N PHE A 21 -8.49 -23.29 28.52
CA PHE A 21 -7.70 -22.69 27.44
C PHE A 21 -7.23 -21.29 27.84
N LEU A 22 -5.93 -21.13 28.07
CA LEU A 22 -5.29 -19.82 28.26
C LEU A 22 -4.81 -19.26 26.91
N PHE A 23 -5.37 -18.14 26.49
CA PHE A 23 -4.84 -17.36 25.37
C PHE A 23 -3.79 -16.37 25.89
N ALA A 24 -2.50 -16.68 25.66
CA ALA A 24 -1.40 -15.78 25.99
C ALA A 24 -1.00 -14.95 24.76
N PHE A 25 -1.16 -13.62 24.84
CA PHE A 25 -0.61 -12.69 23.85
C PHE A 25 0.70 -12.10 24.35
N ALA A 26 1.80 -12.36 23.66
CA ALA A 26 3.07 -11.69 23.89
C ALA A 26 3.17 -10.46 22.97
N PHE A 27 3.35 -9.27 23.54
CA PHE A 27 3.63 -8.04 22.79
C PHE A 27 5.10 -7.66 22.92
N LYS A 28 5.71 -7.20 21.83
CA LYS A 28 7.05 -6.61 21.84
C LYS A 28 6.94 -5.11 21.63
N LEU A 29 7.12 -4.33 22.70
CA LEU A 29 7.23 -2.88 22.62
C LEU A 29 8.66 -2.53 22.16
N ARG A 30 8.80 -1.68 21.13
CA ARG A 30 10.12 -1.13 20.77
C ARG A 30 10.31 0.25 21.41
N PRO A 31 11.53 0.56 21.88
CA PRO A 31 11.78 1.78 22.63
C PRO A 31 11.74 3.01 21.72
N CYS A 32 11.11 4.06 22.25
CA CYS A 32 11.35 5.43 21.84
C CYS A 32 12.80 5.79 22.19
N SER A 33 13.47 6.58 21.35
CA SER A 33 14.88 6.96 21.49
C SER A 33 15.12 7.88 22.69
N ILE A 34 14.95 7.38 23.92
CA ILE A 34 15.51 7.87 25.20
C ILE A 34 15.23 6.74 26.22
N MET A 35 16.30 6.17 26.79
CA MET A 35 16.38 5.14 27.87
C MET A 35 16.60 3.68 27.42
N HIS A 36 17.79 3.17 27.77
CA HIS A 36 18.15 1.76 27.81
C HIS A 36 17.44 1.07 28.99
N ALA A 37 16.37 0.33 28.74
CA ALA A 37 15.88 -0.74 29.61
C ALA A 37 14.87 -1.63 28.83
N GLU A 38 15.09 -2.94 28.81
CA GLU A 38 14.10 -3.91 28.32
C GLU A 38 13.08 -4.17 29.44
N LEU A 39 11.81 -3.82 29.21
CA LEU A 39 10.70 -4.22 30.07
C LEU A 39 9.75 -5.10 29.28
N TRP A 40 9.60 -6.36 29.71
CA TRP A 40 8.56 -7.26 29.25
C TRP A 40 7.31 -7.02 30.11
N GLY A 41 6.21 -6.59 29.49
CA GLY A 41 4.90 -6.54 30.14
C GLY A 41 4.01 -7.66 29.59
N ILE A 42 3.38 -8.45 30.48
CA ILE A 42 2.34 -9.42 30.13
C ILE A 42 1.01 -8.76 30.51
N LEU A 43 0.10 -8.60 29.54
CA LEU A 43 -1.29 -8.25 29.82
C LEU A 43 -2.11 -9.55 29.78
N VAL A 44 -2.52 -10.06 30.94
CA VAL A 44 -3.42 -11.21 31.02
C VAL A 44 -4.85 -10.67 30.98
N GLY A 45 -5.51 -10.76 29.84
CA GLY A 45 -6.95 -10.52 29.74
C GLY A 45 -7.70 -11.74 30.27
N MET A 46 -8.16 -11.70 31.51
CA MET A 46 -8.97 -12.77 32.09
C MET A 46 -10.43 -12.60 31.64
N PHE A 47 -10.81 -13.21 30.51
CA PHE A 47 -12.24 -13.42 30.21
C PHE A 47 -12.67 -14.74 30.86
N LEU A 48 -13.31 -14.63 32.02
CA LEU A 48 -14.05 -15.74 32.61
C LEU A 48 -15.35 -15.92 31.82
N VAL A 49 -15.41 -16.90 30.92
CA VAL A 49 -16.69 -17.47 30.51
C VAL A 49 -17.01 -18.56 31.55
N PRO A 50 -18.14 -18.49 32.27
CA PRO A 50 -18.49 -19.52 33.24
C PRO A 50 -18.94 -20.78 32.48
N PHE A 51 -18.04 -21.74 32.30
CA PHE A 51 -18.39 -23.07 31.81
C PHE A 51 -18.84 -23.93 33.01
N SER A 52 -20.16 -24.12 33.14
CA SER A 52 -20.74 -25.02 34.15
C SER A 52 -20.93 -26.41 33.55
N GLU A 53 -20.06 -27.35 33.91
CA GLU A 53 -20.28 -28.77 33.62
C GLU A 53 -21.35 -29.32 34.56
N ARG A 54 -22.61 -29.33 34.11
CA ARG A 54 -23.62 -30.32 34.53
C ARG A 54 -24.87 -30.26 33.66
N GLY A 55 -25.01 -31.25 32.77
CA GLY A 55 -26.31 -31.69 32.24
C GLY A 55 -26.53 -31.43 30.75
N LEU A 56 -26.37 -32.49 29.96
CA LEU A 56 -26.85 -32.61 28.58
C LEU A 56 -28.31 -32.17 28.43
N ARG A 57 -28.56 -31.09 27.68
CA ARG A 57 -29.70 -30.92 26.76
C ARG A 57 -29.35 -29.84 25.74
N GLN A 58 -29.33 -30.24 24.46
CA GLN A 58 -29.13 -29.39 23.29
C GLN A 58 -30.17 -28.27 23.25
N HIS A 59 -29.80 -27.03 23.60
CA HIS A 59 -30.62 -25.86 23.28
C HIS A 59 -29.85 -24.53 23.40
N SER A 60 -28.74 -24.35 22.67
CA SER A 60 -28.10 -23.02 22.53
C SER A 60 -27.06 -22.96 21.40
N THR A 61 -27.30 -23.54 20.22
CA THR A 61 -26.27 -23.56 19.15
C THR A 61 -26.43 -22.46 18.10
N GLU A 62 -27.58 -21.79 18.00
CA GLU A 62 -27.83 -20.82 16.92
C GLU A 62 -27.50 -19.37 17.31
N SER A 63 -27.63 -19.03 18.60
CA SER A 63 -27.34 -17.69 19.15
C SER A 63 -25.84 -17.41 19.27
N GLU A 64 -25.07 -18.41 19.73
CA GLU A 64 -23.63 -18.28 19.94
C GLU A 64 -22.88 -18.33 18.59
N GLU A 65 -23.26 -19.22 17.67
CA GLU A 65 -22.70 -19.24 16.31
C GLU A 65 -22.98 -17.95 15.54
N ASN A 66 -24.19 -17.37 15.66
CA ASN A 66 -24.50 -16.08 15.04
C ASN A 66 -23.67 -14.93 15.60
N THR A 67 -23.38 -14.94 16.89
CA THR A 67 -22.55 -13.91 17.54
C THR A 67 -21.09 -14.02 17.09
N VAL A 68 -20.55 -15.25 17.02
CA VAL A 68 -19.19 -15.51 16.53
C VAL A 68 -19.06 -15.15 15.05
N ASN A 69 -20.06 -15.49 14.23
CA ASN A 69 -20.08 -15.14 12.81
C ASN A 69 -20.23 -13.63 12.60
N GLN A 70 -21.03 -12.93 13.41
CA GLN A 70 -21.09 -11.46 13.42
C GLN A 70 -19.74 -10.85 13.79
N PHE A 71 -19.10 -11.35 14.85
CA PHE A 71 -17.81 -10.83 15.31
C PHE A 71 -16.71 -11.09 14.29
N LEU A 72 -16.69 -12.26 13.65
CA LEU A 72 -15.76 -12.60 12.57
C LEU A 72 -16.01 -11.74 11.33
N THR A 73 -17.28 -11.47 11.00
CA THR A 73 -17.66 -10.58 9.88
C THR A 73 -17.20 -9.16 10.15
N LEU A 74 -17.43 -8.63 11.36
CA LEU A 74 -16.97 -7.31 11.79
C LEU A 74 -15.44 -7.22 11.82
N ALA A 75 -14.74 -8.21 12.38
CA ALA A 75 -13.28 -8.25 12.38
C ALA A 75 -12.69 -8.34 10.96
N THR A 76 -13.36 -9.06 10.05
CA THR A 76 -12.95 -9.16 8.63
C THR A 76 -13.21 -7.85 7.89
N ALA A 77 -14.35 -7.19 8.16
CA ALA A 77 -14.67 -5.87 7.61
C ALA A 77 -13.68 -4.81 8.13
N MET A 78 -13.38 -4.79 9.42
CA MET A 78 -12.38 -3.90 10.04
C MET A 78 -10.97 -4.16 9.48
N SER A 79 -10.61 -5.43 9.25
CA SER A 79 -9.33 -5.78 8.62
C SER A 79 -9.23 -5.31 7.16
N SER A 80 -10.35 -5.27 6.44
CA SER A 80 -10.40 -4.79 5.05
C SER A 80 -10.20 -3.28 4.89
N SER A 81 -10.35 -2.53 5.99
CA SER A 81 -10.14 -1.08 6.07
C SER A 81 -8.72 -0.69 6.48
N ILE A 82 -7.99 -1.57 7.18
CA ILE A 82 -6.62 -1.27 7.65
C ILE A 82 -5.65 -1.35 6.48
N LYS A 83 -5.22 -0.19 5.98
CA LYS A 83 -4.06 -0.11 5.10
C LYS A 83 -2.79 -0.39 5.89
N LEU A 84 -1.92 -1.22 5.32
CA LEU A 84 -0.64 -1.60 5.93
C LEU A 84 0.47 -0.57 5.67
N TYR A 85 0.31 0.25 4.63
CA TYR A 85 1.30 1.23 4.22
C TYR A 85 0.65 2.60 4.04
N ASP A 86 1.38 3.64 4.44
CA ASP A 86 0.97 5.01 4.16
C ASP A 86 1.21 5.32 2.67
N VAL A 87 2.36 4.89 2.13
CA VAL A 87 2.80 5.23 0.78
C VAL A 87 3.33 4.01 0.02
N PHE A 88 2.94 3.88 -1.24
CA PHE A 88 3.59 3.03 -2.25
C PHE A 88 4.38 3.91 -3.23
N ILE A 89 5.63 3.55 -3.56
CA ILE A 89 6.43 4.27 -4.56
C ILE A 89 6.66 3.37 -5.79
N SER A 90 6.11 3.76 -6.94
CA SER A 90 6.45 3.20 -8.26
C SER A 90 7.47 4.10 -8.95
N PHE A 91 8.54 3.51 -9.49
CA PHE A 91 9.59 4.26 -10.16
C PHE A 91 10.42 3.36 -11.08
N ARG A 92 11.13 3.97 -12.04
CA ARG A 92 12.13 3.24 -12.81
C ARG A 92 13.43 3.15 -12.02
N GLY A 93 13.69 1.97 -11.47
CA GLY A 93 14.89 1.78 -10.66
C GLY A 93 16.23 2.03 -11.35
N GLU A 94 16.30 1.89 -12.67
CA GLU A 94 17.51 2.24 -13.44
C GLU A 94 17.78 3.75 -13.45
N ASP A 95 16.73 4.57 -13.40
CA ASP A 95 16.84 6.02 -13.51
C ASP A 95 17.03 6.69 -12.14
N THR A 96 16.23 6.30 -11.13
CA THR A 96 16.08 7.11 -9.90
C THR A 96 16.42 6.41 -8.59
N ARG A 97 16.70 5.09 -8.59
CA ARG A 97 16.89 4.29 -7.36
C ARG A 97 17.91 4.89 -6.40
N ARG A 98 19.12 5.15 -6.89
CA ARG A 98 20.27 5.56 -6.07
C ARG A 98 20.38 7.08 -5.89
N ASN A 99 19.39 7.83 -6.34
CA ASN A 99 19.37 9.29 -6.27
C ASN A 99 18.05 9.77 -5.66
N PHE A 100 17.17 10.37 -6.46
CA PHE A 100 15.91 10.95 -6.07
C PHE A 100 15.04 10.00 -5.25
N THR A 101 14.80 8.77 -5.71
CA THR A 101 13.92 7.83 -5.00
C THR A 101 14.48 7.40 -3.66
N SER A 102 15.79 7.13 -3.55
CA SER A 102 16.41 6.81 -2.25
C SER A 102 16.26 7.96 -1.25
N HIS A 103 16.47 9.21 -1.69
CA HIS A 103 16.33 10.36 -0.81
C HIS A 103 14.87 10.63 -0.44
N LEU A 104 13.93 10.44 -1.37
CA LEU A 104 12.50 10.53 -1.09
C LEU A 104 12.07 9.51 -0.04
N HIS A 105 12.48 8.24 -0.21
CA HIS A 105 12.18 7.17 0.74
C HIS A 105 12.75 7.47 2.14
N THR A 106 14.00 7.93 2.22
CA THR A 106 14.61 8.34 3.49
C THR A 106 13.82 9.47 4.15
N ALA A 107 13.46 10.51 3.40
CA ALA A 107 12.72 11.65 3.95
C ALA A 107 11.30 11.27 4.42
N LEU A 108 10.61 10.37 3.72
CA LEU A 108 9.33 9.81 4.17
C LEU A 108 9.48 9.00 5.46
N THR A 109 10.54 8.19 5.55
CA THR A 109 10.85 7.39 6.74
C THR A 109 11.16 8.28 7.94
N GLU A 110 11.95 9.34 7.76
CA GLU A 110 12.26 10.34 8.79
C GLU A 110 10.99 11.07 9.28
N ALA A 111 9.99 11.23 8.40
CA ALA A 111 8.68 11.78 8.75
C ALA A 111 7.72 10.76 9.38
N SER A 112 8.18 9.55 9.73
CA SER A 112 7.36 8.44 10.26
C SER A 112 6.21 8.02 9.33
N ILE A 113 6.47 8.06 8.02
CA ILE A 113 5.53 7.64 6.97
C ILE A 113 5.96 6.27 6.46
N TRP A 114 5.17 5.24 6.77
CA TRP A 114 5.47 3.86 6.44
C TRP A 114 5.33 3.63 4.93
N THR A 115 6.45 3.35 4.28
CA THR A 115 6.56 3.39 2.81
C THR A 115 6.96 2.02 2.26
N TYR A 116 6.21 1.54 1.26
CA TYR A 116 6.61 0.43 0.41
C TYR A 116 7.26 0.97 -0.86
N THR A 117 8.46 0.48 -1.18
CA THR A 117 9.21 0.90 -2.37
C THR A 117 9.34 -0.28 -3.33
N ASP A 118 8.93 -0.09 -4.58
CA ASP A 118 9.11 -1.09 -5.63
C ASP A 118 10.59 -1.21 -6.06
N ASP A 119 11.35 -2.09 -5.41
CA ASP A 119 12.77 -2.30 -5.68
C ASP A 119 13.07 -3.50 -6.61
N TYR A 120 12.14 -3.88 -7.49
CA TYR A 120 12.18 -5.21 -8.13
C TYR A 120 12.99 -5.36 -9.42
N LEU A 121 14.14 -4.69 -9.57
CA LEU A 121 15.05 -4.99 -10.69
C LEU A 121 15.58 -6.45 -10.71
N SER A 122 15.25 -7.32 -9.74
CA SER A 122 15.83 -8.65 -9.59
C SER A 122 14.88 -9.86 -9.41
N LYS A 123 13.55 -9.72 -9.31
CA LYS A 123 12.71 -10.82 -8.76
C LYS A 123 11.59 -11.46 -9.63
N GLY A 124 11.41 -11.09 -10.90
CA GLY A 124 10.55 -11.87 -11.82
C GLY A 124 9.03 -11.84 -11.54
N HIS A 125 8.27 -12.78 -12.13
CA HIS A 125 6.79 -12.80 -12.13
C HIS A 125 6.13 -13.17 -10.78
N GLU A 126 6.85 -13.92 -9.94
CA GLU A 126 6.32 -14.45 -8.67
C GLU A 126 6.01 -13.36 -7.63
N VAL A 127 6.48 -12.14 -7.85
CA VAL A 127 6.30 -11.00 -6.93
C VAL A 127 5.04 -10.18 -7.23
N TRP A 128 4.41 -10.39 -8.39
CA TRP A 128 3.23 -9.60 -8.79
C TRP A 128 2.07 -9.65 -7.78
N PRO A 129 1.69 -10.80 -7.18
CA PRO A 129 0.64 -10.83 -6.18
C PRO A 129 0.97 -9.97 -4.94
N ALA A 130 2.21 -10.03 -4.47
CA ALA A 130 2.68 -9.23 -3.33
C ALA A 130 2.66 -7.73 -3.66
N LEU A 131 3.00 -7.37 -4.91
CA LEU A 131 2.98 -5.99 -5.39
C LEU A 131 1.55 -5.43 -5.47
N CYS A 132 0.63 -6.19 -6.06
CA CYS A 132 -0.79 -5.85 -6.08
C CYS A 132 -1.33 -5.64 -4.66
N SER A 133 -0.98 -6.55 -3.75
CA SER A 133 -1.36 -6.43 -2.34
C SER A 133 -0.77 -5.18 -1.70
N ALA A 134 0.49 -4.84 -1.96
CA ALA A 134 1.10 -3.62 -1.44
C ALA A 134 0.40 -2.34 -1.95
N ILE A 135 0.05 -2.30 -3.24
CA ILE A 135 -0.70 -1.18 -3.85
C ILE A 135 -2.09 -1.05 -3.20
N GLU A 136 -2.82 -2.16 -3.07
CA GLU A 136 -4.15 -2.20 -2.47
C GLU A 136 -4.15 -1.81 -0.98
N ASN A 137 -3.09 -2.19 -0.27
CA ASN A 137 -2.90 -1.89 1.15
C ASN A 137 -2.14 -0.57 1.41
N SER A 138 -2.02 0.30 0.40
CA SER A 138 -1.48 1.64 0.55
C SER A 138 -2.57 2.71 0.54
N HIS A 139 -2.38 3.81 1.28
CA HIS A 139 -3.26 4.98 1.20
C HIS A 139 -2.90 5.90 0.02
N ILE A 140 -1.59 6.08 -0.23
CA ILE A 140 -1.06 6.98 -1.25
C ILE A 140 -0.13 6.19 -2.18
N ALA A 141 -0.18 6.45 -3.47
CA ALA A 141 0.82 6.01 -4.43
C ALA A 141 1.55 7.21 -5.04
N ILE A 142 2.87 7.24 -4.87
CA ILE A 142 3.76 8.18 -5.56
C ILE A 142 4.28 7.49 -6.82
N VAL A 143 4.03 8.08 -7.98
CA VAL A 143 4.53 7.56 -9.26
C VAL A 143 5.62 8.49 -9.78
N VAL A 144 6.87 8.04 -9.74
CA VAL A 144 8.02 8.81 -10.23
C VAL A 144 8.24 8.50 -11.71
N PHE A 145 7.69 9.35 -12.56
CA PHE A 145 7.92 9.29 -14.00
C PHE A 145 9.29 9.85 -14.33
N SER A 146 10.12 9.01 -14.95
CA SER A 146 11.45 9.34 -15.44
C SER A 146 11.59 9.02 -16.92
N ARG A 147 12.66 9.48 -17.56
CA ARG A 147 12.91 9.31 -19.01
C ARG A 147 12.63 7.89 -19.52
N ASN A 148 13.06 6.85 -18.78
CA ASN A 148 12.94 5.46 -19.21
C ASN A 148 11.83 4.68 -18.50
N TYR A 149 10.89 5.34 -17.82
CA TYR A 149 9.80 4.67 -17.09
C TYR A 149 9.02 3.70 -17.98
N ALA A 150 8.58 4.17 -19.16
CA ALA A 150 7.81 3.35 -20.10
C ALA A 150 8.61 2.22 -20.78
N THR A 151 9.94 2.16 -20.62
CA THR A 151 10.73 1.03 -21.14
C THR A 151 10.49 -0.26 -20.36
N SER A 152 10.00 -0.14 -19.12
CA SER A 152 9.69 -1.24 -18.22
C SER A 152 8.22 -1.66 -18.34
N LYS A 153 7.97 -2.86 -18.87
CA LYS A 153 6.61 -3.43 -18.87
C LYS A 153 6.04 -3.55 -17.44
N TRP A 154 6.89 -3.78 -16.44
CA TRP A 154 6.48 -3.84 -15.04
C TRP A 154 5.95 -2.51 -14.54
N CYS A 155 6.69 -1.41 -14.75
CA CYS A 155 6.25 -0.07 -14.35
C CYS A 155 4.92 0.30 -15.05
N LEU A 156 4.73 -0.09 -16.31
CA LEU A 156 3.46 0.13 -17.01
C LEU A 156 2.30 -0.71 -16.42
N LYS A 157 2.54 -1.96 -16.04
CA LYS A 157 1.54 -2.81 -15.38
C LYS A 157 1.19 -2.28 -13.98
N GLU A 158 2.19 -1.86 -13.20
CA GLU A 158 1.99 -1.20 -11.90
C GLU A 158 1.11 0.03 -12.05
N LEU A 159 1.39 0.90 -13.03
CA LEU A 159 0.62 2.11 -13.23
C LEU A 159 -0.86 1.82 -13.52
N VAL A 160 -1.14 0.81 -14.36
CA VAL A 160 -2.52 0.36 -14.60
C VAL A 160 -3.18 -0.05 -13.28
N LYS A 161 -2.52 -0.89 -12.48
CA LYS A 161 -3.05 -1.36 -11.20
C LYS A 161 -3.27 -0.21 -10.20
N ILE A 162 -2.34 0.74 -10.12
CA ILE A 162 -2.47 1.94 -9.29
C ILE A 162 -3.72 2.73 -9.68
N LEU A 163 -3.96 2.94 -10.97
CA LEU A 163 -5.12 3.69 -11.45
C LEU A 163 -6.44 2.91 -11.29
N GLU A 164 -6.42 1.59 -11.36
CA GLU A 164 -7.56 0.75 -10.97
C GLU A 164 -7.92 0.96 -9.48
N CYS A 165 -6.93 0.91 -8.59
CA CYS A 165 -7.12 1.16 -7.16
C CYS A 165 -7.53 2.62 -6.85
N ARG A 166 -7.11 3.57 -7.69
CA ARG A 166 -7.57 4.96 -7.62
C ARG A 166 -9.05 5.08 -7.98
N LYS A 167 -9.50 4.38 -9.03
CA LYS A 167 -10.91 4.41 -9.50
C LYS A 167 -11.88 3.86 -8.47
N SER A 168 -11.47 2.86 -7.68
CA SER A 168 -12.23 2.39 -6.52
C SER A 168 -12.18 3.32 -5.31
N ARG A 169 -11.61 4.54 -5.44
CA ARG A 169 -11.44 5.58 -4.41
C ARG A 169 -10.63 5.12 -3.18
N ARG A 170 -9.88 4.03 -3.29
CA ARG A 170 -9.08 3.46 -2.19
C ARG A 170 -7.64 3.99 -2.13
N LEU A 171 -7.21 4.78 -3.12
CA LEU A 171 -5.81 5.16 -3.29
C LEU A 171 -5.69 6.57 -3.86
N VAL A 172 -4.96 7.44 -3.17
CA VAL A 172 -4.59 8.78 -3.67
C VAL A 172 -3.33 8.65 -4.53
N VAL A 173 -3.31 9.23 -5.72
CA VAL A 173 -2.15 9.16 -6.63
C VAL A 173 -1.47 10.52 -6.71
N ILE A 174 -0.15 10.55 -6.51
CA ILE A 174 0.70 11.74 -6.64
C ILE A 174 1.75 11.47 -7.72
N PRO A 175 1.56 12.00 -8.95
CA PRO A 175 2.59 11.90 -9.96
C PRO A 175 3.76 12.85 -9.68
N VAL A 176 4.98 12.37 -9.92
CA VAL A 176 6.21 13.16 -9.88
C VAL A 176 6.89 13.04 -11.23
N PHE A 177 6.97 14.15 -11.96
CA PHE A 177 7.60 14.25 -13.27
C PHE A 177 9.08 14.60 -13.08
N TYR A 178 9.92 13.58 -13.02
CA TYR A 178 11.35 13.72 -12.73
C TYR A 178 12.18 13.83 -14.02
N ARG A 179 12.60 15.06 -14.33
CA ARG A 179 13.42 15.45 -15.49
C ARG A 179 12.82 14.98 -16.82
N VAL A 180 11.49 15.05 -16.90
CA VAL A 180 10.70 14.70 -18.07
C VAL A 180 9.54 15.69 -18.19
N ASP A 181 9.26 16.15 -19.40
CA ASP A 181 8.08 16.98 -19.67
C ASP A 181 6.81 16.10 -19.54
N PRO A 182 5.83 16.47 -18.70
CA PRO A 182 4.54 15.79 -18.60
C PRO A 182 3.84 15.59 -19.96
N SER A 183 4.08 16.46 -20.93
CA SER A 183 3.53 16.37 -22.28
C SER A 183 4.00 15.11 -23.02
N HIS A 184 5.26 14.69 -22.81
CA HIS A 184 5.81 13.46 -23.39
C HIS A 184 5.16 12.22 -22.81
N ILE A 185 4.78 12.26 -21.54
CA ILE A 185 4.10 11.16 -20.86
C ILE A 185 2.66 11.08 -21.36
N ARG A 186 1.96 12.22 -21.39
CA ARG A 186 0.54 12.31 -21.76
C ARG A 186 0.28 11.96 -23.23
N LYS A 187 1.17 12.38 -24.13
CA LYS A 187 1.06 12.14 -25.58
C LYS A 187 1.91 10.97 -26.07
N GLN A 188 2.64 10.32 -25.16
CA GLN A 188 3.60 9.24 -25.45
C GLN A 188 4.57 9.61 -26.58
N THR A 189 5.17 10.80 -26.49
CA THR A 189 6.19 11.29 -27.44
C THR A 189 7.60 11.20 -26.83
N GLY A 190 8.64 11.42 -27.64
CA GLY A 190 10.02 11.30 -27.20
C GLY A 190 10.36 9.88 -26.72
N SER A 191 11.03 9.75 -25.58
CA SER A 191 11.45 8.45 -25.04
C SER A 191 10.28 7.51 -24.73
N TYR A 192 9.09 8.03 -24.44
CA TYR A 192 7.90 7.22 -24.20
C TYR A 192 7.39 6.60 -25.51
N GLY A 193 7.36 7.37 -26.60
CA GLY A 193 6.97 6.87 -27.91
C GLY A 193 7.94 5.81 -28.43
N GLU A 194 9.25 6.03 -28.26
CA GLU A 194 10.28 5.04 -28.59
C GLU A 194 10.11 3.74 -27.79
N ALA A 195 9.76 3.84 -26.50
CA ALA A 195 9.50 2.68 -25.66
C ALA A 195 8.28 1.87 -26.14
N PHE A 196 7.18 2.53 -26.51
CA PHE A 196 6.00 1.85 -27.05
C PHE A 196 6.28 1.15 -28.38
N ALA A 197 6.98 1.82 -29.30
CA ALA A 197 7.36 1.21 -30.57
C ALA A 197 8.23 -0.06 -30.35
N LYS A 198 9.08 -0.08 -29.32
CA LYS A 198 9.86 -1.27 -28.94
C LYS A 198 8.99 -2.37 -28.34
N HIS A 199 8.00 -2.03 -27.52
CA HIS A 199 7.09 -3.02 -26.93
C HIS A 199 6.22 -3.70 -27.99
N GLU A 200 5.66 -2.92 -28.92
CA GLU A 200 4.84 -3.41 -30.03
C GLU A 200 5.67 -4.39 -30.89
N ARG A 201 6.86 -3.97 -31.38
CA ARG A 201 7.75 -4.87 -32.14
C ARG A 201 8.11 -6.15 -31.39
N GLY A 202 8.53 -6.02 -30.13
CA GLY A 202 8.93 -7.17 -29.32
C GLY A 202 7.79 -8.10 -28.90
N MET A 203 6.53 -7.69 -29.05
CA MET A 203 5.37 -8.57 -28.88
C MET A 203 5.06 -9.34 -30.16
N HIS A 204 5.11 -8.67 -31.32
CA HIS A 204 4.93 -9.34 -32.62
C HIS A 204 6.01 -10.38 -32.91
N GLU A 205 7.27 -10.09 -32.60
CA GLU A 205 8.40 -11.01 -32.82
C GLU A 205 8.32 -12.30 -32.00
N LYS A 206 7.61 -12.29 -30.86
CA LYS A 206 7.54 -13.45 -29.95
C LYS A 206 6.46 -14.46 -30.32
N GLY A 207 5.64 -14.21 -31.34
CA GLY A 207 4.71 -15.17 -31.95
C GLY A 207 3.61 -15.78 -31.05
N ASN A 208 3.57 -15.41 -29.77
CA ASN A 208 2.71 -16.05 -28.77
C ASN A 208 1.46 -15.24 -28.40
N ASN A 209 1.31 -14.02 -28.92
CA ASN A 209 0.17 -13.15 -28.63
C ASN A 209 -0.60 -12.88 -29.92
N ASN A 210 -1.93 -12.90 -29.87
CA ASN A 210 -2.74 -12.39 -30.98
C ASN A 210 -2.59 -10.85 -31.07
N GLU A 211 -2.88 -10.27 -32.23
CA GLU A 211 -2.72 -8.82 -32.44
C GLU A 211 -3.67 -7.99 -31.57
N GLU A 212 -4.88 -8.49 -31.34
CA GLU A 212 -5.92 -7.83 -30.54
C GLU A 212 -5.50 -7.67 -29.06
N ASP A 213 -4.91 -8.68 -28.44
CA ASP A 213 -4.45 -8.64 -27.05
C ASP A 213 -3.26 -7.69 -26.89
N VAL A 214 -2.37 -7.63 -27.90
CA VAL A 214 -1.25 -6.68 -27.93
C VAL A 214 -1.78 -5.25 -28.00
N GLU A 215 -2.70 -4.99 -28.91
CA GLU A 215 -3.31 -3.67 -29.07
C GLU A 215 -4.04 -3.25 -27.79
N LYS A 216 -4.85 -4.14 -27.22
CA LYS A 216 -5.57 -3.89 -25.96
C LYS A 216 -4.63 -3.60 -24.80
N GLN A 217 -3.55 -4.38 -24.65
CA GLN A 217 -2.55 -4.17 -23.60
C GLN A 217 -1.82 -2.83 -23.78
N VAL A 218 -1.37 -2.53 -24.99
CA VAL A 218 -0.66 -1.29 -25.31
C VAL A 218 -1.58 -0.06 -25.13
N SER A 219 -2.84 -0.15 -25.57
CA SER A 219 -3.84 0.90 -25.35
C SER A 219 -4.02 1.15 -23.86
N GLY A 220 -4.22 0.10 -23.05
CA GLY A 220 -4.38 0.23 -21.61
C GLY A 220 -3.19 0.93 -20.93
N TRP A 221 -1.96 0.68 -21.40
CA TRP A 221 -0.77 1.39 -20.92
C TRP A 221 -0.73 2.86 -21.35
N LYS A 222 -1.09 3.17 -22.62
CA LYS A 222 -1.15 4.55 -23.12
C LYS A 222 -2.21 5.36 -22.36
N ASP A 223 -3.38 4.78 -22.14
CA ASP A 223 -4.49 5.38 -21.39
C ASP A 223 -4.10 5.64 -19.93
N ALA A 224 -3.43 4.68 -19.29
CA ALA A 224 -2.93 4.84 -17.93
C ALA A 224 -1.91 5.99 -17.80
N LEU A 225 -0.97 6.10 -18.74
CA LEU A 225 -0.01 7.21 -18.76
C LEU A 225 -0.70 8.56 -18.99
N ALA A 226 -1.65 8.61 -19.91
CA ALA A 226 -2.42 9.83 -20.19
C ALA A 226 -3.26 10.25 -18.97
N GLU A 227 -3.94 9.31 -18.30
CA GLU A 227 -4.71 9.55 -17.09
C GLU A 227 -3.80 10.07 -15.97
N ALA A 228 -2.69 9.38 -15.68
CA ALA A 228 -1.78 9.77 -14.61
C ALA A 228 -1.11 11.13 -14.86
N ALA A 229 -0.77 11.46 -16.10
CA ALA A 229 -0.18 12.75 -16.46
C ALA A 229 -1.19 13.93 -16.37
N ASN A 230 -2.49 13.65 -16.30
CA ASN A 230 -3.53 14.65 -16.07
C ASN A 230 -3.85 14.86 -14.58
N ILE A 231 -3.27 14.05 -13.68
CA ILE A 231 -3.39 14.25 -12.23
C ILE A 231 -2.42 15.36 -11.81
N SER A 232 -2.87 16.28 -10.94
CA SER A 232 -2.00 17.29 -10.35
C SER A 232 -0.86 16.64 -9.56
N GLY A 233 0.37 17.08 -9.81
CA GLY A 233 1.54 16.54 -9.15
C GLY A 233 2.74 17.48 -9.21
N TRP A 234 3.93 16.91 -9.11
CA TRP A 234 5.16 17.67 -8.93
C TRP A 234 6.09 17.52 -10.14
N ASP A 235 6.49 18.63 -10.78
CA ASP A 235 7.45 18.61 -11.89
C ASP A 235 8.81 19.11 -11.45
N SER A 236 9.82 18.24 -11.45
CA SER A 236 11.17 18.54 -10.97
C SER A 236 11.87 19.71 -11.67
N SER A 237 11.35 20.11 -12.82
CA SER A 237 11.82 21.24 -13.63
C SER A 237 11.15 22.57 -13.24
N SER A 238 10.22 22.56 -12.29
CA SER A 238 9.53 23.76 -11.79
C SER A 238 10.51 24.75 -11.18
N ARG A 239 10.19 26.04 -11.34
CA ARG A 239 10.96 27.16 -10.76
C ARG A 239 10.69 27.36 -9.27
N ASP A 240 9.72 26.65 -8.70
CA ASP A 240 9.31 26.80 -7.30
C ASP A 240 10.33 26.26 -6.30
N TYR A 241 11.33 25.51 -6.77
CA TYR A 241 12.37 24.94 -5.94
C TYR A 241 13.70 24.84 -6.70
N LYS A 242 14.80 24.89 -5.95
CA LYS A 242 16.15 24.98 -6.52
C LYS A 242 16.82 23.64 -6.79
N ASN A 243 16.38 22.58 -6.12
CA ASN A 243 17.01 21.26 -6.17
C ASN A 243 16.06 20.15 -5.68
N ASP A 244 16.47 18.91 -5.91
CA ASP A 244 15.73 17.70 -5.52
C ASP A 244 15.40 17.66 -4.02
N SER A 245 16.27 18.17 -3.15
CA SER A 245 16.02 18.20 -1.70
C SER A 245 14.83 19.08 -1.32
N GLN A 246 14.70 20.27 -1.94
CA GLN A 246 13.55 21.14 -1.72
C GLN A 246 12.27 20.53 -2.27
N LEU A 247 12.33 19.92 -3.45
CA LEU A 247 11.21 19.17 -4.02
C LEU A 247 10.75 18.05 -3.09
N ILE A 248 11.68 17.21 -2.62
CA ILE A 248 11.37 16.11 -1.70
C ILE A 248 10.69 16.62 -0.44
N LYS A 249 11.17 17.72 0.17
CA LYS A 249 10.50 18.32 1.33
C LYS A 249 9.06 18.73 1.05
N LYS A 250 8.77 19.23 -0.16
CA LYS A 250 7.41 19.59 -0.58
C LYS A 250 6.54 18.35 -0.76
N ILE A 251 7.06 17.31 -1.41
CA ILE A 251 6.36 16.03 -1.57
C ILE A 251 6.04 15.41 -0.21
N VAL A 252 7.01 15.33 0.70
CA VAL A 252 6.77 14.78 2.05
C VAL A 252 5.70 15.56 2.79
N LYS A 253 5.73 16.90 2.70
CA LYS A 253 4.70 17.76 3.30
C LYS A 253 3.31 17.47 2.73
N ASP A 254 3.19 17.39 1.40
CA ASP A 254 1.93 17.08 0.70
C ASP A 254 1.38 15.70 1.09
N VAL A 255 2.27 14.70 1.18
CA VAL A 255 1.93 13.35 1.67
C VAL A 255 1.43 13.39 3.11
N SER A 256 2.11 14.11 4.01
CA SER A 256 1.67 14.26 5.40
C SER A 256 0.30 14.93 5.51
N GLU A 257 0.06 15.99 4.74
CA GLU A 257 -1.24 16.68 4.72
C GLU A 257 -2.35 15.76 4.22
N LYS A 258 -2.13 15.04 3.11
CA LYS A 258 -3.09 14.06 2.59
C LYS A 258 -3.37 12.94 3.59
N ARG A 259 -2.32 12.41 4.23
CA ARG A 259 -2.44 11.39 5.29
C ARG A 259 -3.31 11.86 6.44
N ASN A 260 -3.09 13.09 6.92
CA ASN A 260 -3.86 13.66 8.02
C ASN A 260 -5.33 13.92 7.66
N LEU A 261 -5.64 14.19 6.39
CA LEU A 261 -7.03 14.34 5.91
C LEU A 261 -7.77 13.01 5.79
N MET A 262 -7.06 11.89 5.71
CA MET A 262 -7.68 10.55 5.71
C MET A 262 -7.99 10.06 7.14
N SER A 263 -7.28 10.58 8.15
CA SER A 263 -7.44 10.21 9.56
C SER A 263 -8.79 10.55 10.22
N PRO A 264 -9.63 11.52 9.77
CA PRO A 264 -10.92 11.81 10.40
C PRO A 264 -12.12 11.12 9.72
N TYR A 265 -11.97 10.58 8.51
CA TYR A 265 -13.08 10.01 7.74
C TYR A 265 -13.44 8.56 8.08
N GLU A 266 -12.69 7.91 8.98
CA GLU A 266 -13.03 6.57 9.49
C GLU A 266 -14.00 6.61 10.69
N LEU A 267 -14.47 7.79 11.11
CA LEU A 267 -15.36 7.95 12.27
C LEU A 267 -16.78 8.46 11.93
N GLU A 268 -17.07 8.83 10.68
CA GLU A 268 -18.40 9.36 10.31
C GLU A 268 -19.38 8.28 9.81
N GLU A 269 -18.94 7.03 9.56
CA GLU A 269 -19.86 5.93 9.21
C GLU A 269 -20.51 5.27 10.44
N GLU A 270 -20.13 5.66 11.67
CA GLU A 270 -20.64 5.04 12.92
C GLU A 270 -21.89 5.75 13.50
N GLU A 271 -22.15 7.02 13.16
CA GLU A 271 -23.33 7.76 13.67
C GLU A 271 -24.62 7.53 12.88
N ASP A 272 -24.54 7.12 11.61
CA ASP A 272 -25.72 6.86 10.77
C ASP A 272 -26.29 5.43 10.91
N LEU A 273 -25.63 4.55 11.68
CA LEU A 273 -26.11 3.20 11.96
C LEU A 273 -26.68 3.01 13.37
N ILE A 274 -26.70 4.07 14.19
CA ILE A 274 -27.18 4.03 15.58
C ILE A 274 -28.46 4.87 15.80
N ASN A 275 -28.99 5.56 14.78
CA ASN A 275 -30.25 6.33 14.87
C ASN A 275 -31.43 5.70 14.11
#